data_AF-A0A7G4RIG4-F1
#
_entry.id   AF-A0A7G4RIG4-F1
#
_cell.length_a   1.000
_cell.length_b   1.000
_cell.length_c   1.000
_cell.angle_alpha   90.00
_cell.angle_beta   90.00
_cell.angle_gamma   90.00
#
_symmetry.space_group_name_H-M   'P 1'
#
loop_
_entity.id
_entity.type
_entity.pdbx_description
1 polymer ?
#
loop_
_entity_poly.entity_id
_entity_poly.type
_entity_poly.pdbx_seq_one_letter_code
_entity_poly.pdbx_strand_id
1 'polypeptide(L)'
;MSLIDNRIVKASFRENPAEERKLFPQSSCLMPISVGQAIHESEKFAAVIKLINASFKQCTILVDDSVQRHTIGIMNHSDPEELYQLAVKEGDDWLKRNERAYNELTIPFEIMRWDDWYNSQNYIEHHLRVQKEYNSNASFHNAINANIDEFLTRYLSRFSAAEVDHERAFNLCLDYLIEECSVMCLWTEKAYDFEVYPSGRNKAMAATYEYLIKPYYPNYLRPVALRFKKYPVKTPVENLKLVHEVVSESESVIGSF
;
A
#
# COMPACT_ATOMS: atom_id res chain seq x y z
N MET A 1 6.64 19.96 -26.29
CA MET A 1 7.20 18.63 -26.59
C MET A 1 7.78 18.07 -25.31
N SER A 2 7.10 17.10 -24.70
CA SER A 2 7.54 16.47 -23.45
C SER A 2 8.69 15.51 -23.75
N LEU A 3 9.84 15.72 -23.11
CA LEU A 3 10.94 14.76 -23.12
C LEU A 3 10.44 13.47 -22.46
N ILE A 4 10.37 12.39 -23.22
CA ILE A 4 10.04 11.06 -22.71
C ILE A 4 11.08 10.73 -21.62
N ASP A 5 10.63 10.62 -20.37
CA ASP A 5 11.47 10.30 -19.23
C ASP A 5 11.91 8.82 -19.33
N ASN A 6 13.04 8.57 -20.01
CA ASN A 6 13.63 7.23 -20.19
C ASN A 6 14.29 6.69 -18.89
N ARG A 7 13.63 6.78 -17.74
CA ARG A 7 14.12 6.26 -16.46
C ARG A 7 13.19 5.16 -15.94
N ILE A 8 13.78 4.07 -15.44
CA ILE A 8 13.04 2.96 -14.81
C ILE A 8 12.94 3.21 -13.31
N VAL A 9 11.73 3.09 -12.76
CA VAL A 9 11.51 3.05 -11.31
C VAL A 9 11.75 1.63 -10.80
N LYS A 10 12.50 1.49 -9.70
CA LYS A 10 12.63 0.24 -8.94
C LYS A 10 12.19 0.45 -7.49
N ALA A 11 11.52 -0.55 -6.95
CA ALA A 11 11.20 -0.65 -5.52
C ALA A 11 12.22 -1.54 -4.80
N SER A 12 12.47 -1.25 -3.53
CA SER A 12 13.28 -2.08 -2.63
C SER A 12 12.72 -2.01 -1.20
N PHE A 13 12.88 -3.07 -0.41
CA PHE A 13 12.49 -3.08 1.00
C PHE A 13 13.26 -2.02 1.80
N ARG A 14 12.55 -1.35 2.72
CA ARG A 14 13.08 -0.34 3.64
C ARG A 14 13.04 -0.91 5.06
N GLU A 15 14.14 -0.78 5.79
CA GLU A 15 14.23 -1.05 7.24
C GLU A 15 13.98 -2.50 7.72
N ASN A 16 13.51 -3.44 6.88
CA ASN A 16 13.39 -4.85 7.27
C ASN A 16 14.76 -5.52 7.49
N PRO A 17 15.04 -6.08 8.68
CA PRO A 17 16.29 -6.77 8.98
C PRO A 17 16.55 -7.95 8.03
N ALA A 18 17.84 -8.32 7.88
CA ALA A 18 18.22 -9.44 7.01
C ALA A 18 17.55 -10.76 7.43
N GLU A 19 17.44 -11.02 8.73
CA GLU A 19 16.78 -12.23 9.25
C GLU A 19 15.29 -12.29 8.92
N GLU A 20 14.61 -11.13 8.92
CA GLU A 20 13.19 -11.08 8.53
C GLU A 20 13.01 -11.28 7.03
N ARG A 21 13.88 -10.67 6.21
CA ARG A 21 13.83 -10.80 4.74
C ARG A 21 14.09 -12.23 4.26
N LYS A 22 14.81 -13.07 5.02
CA LYS A 22 14.99 -14.49 4.71
C LYS A 22 13.68 -15.28 4.73
N LEU A 23 12.65 -14.77 5.41
CA LEU A 23 11.35 -15.42 5.52
C LEU A 23 10.45 -15.14 4.30
N PHE A 24 10.62 -13.99 3.64
CA PHE A 24 9.74 -13.54 2.56
C PHE A 24 9.46 -14.61 1.50
N PRO A 25 10.46 -15.36 0.98
CA PRO A 25 10.22 -16.33 -0.09
C PRO A 25 9.30 -17.50 0.29
N GLN A 26 9.08 -17.72 1.58
CA GLN A 26 8.18 -18.76 2.11
C GLN A 26 6.93 -18.20 2.78
N SER A 27 6.77 -16.88 2.78
CA SER A 27 5.72 -16.16 3.49
C SER A 27 4.71 -15.53 2.54
N SER A 28 3.49 -15.39 3.05
CA SER A 28 2.39 -14.64 2.45
C SER A 28 2.50 -13.15 2.73
N CYS A 29 1.99 -12.32 1.83
CA CYS A 29 1.82 -10.90 2.12
C CYS A 29 0.44 -10.38 1.72
N LEU A 30 -0.06 -9.43 2.50
CA LEU A 30 -1.18 -8.58 2.16
C LEU A 30 -0.64 -7.23 1.65
N MET A 31 -1.19 -6.71 0.57
CA MET A 31 -0.90 -5.39 0.04
C MET A 31 -2.18 -4.54 0.02
N PRO A 32 -2.47 -3.80 1.10
CA PRO A 32 -3.57 -2.83 1.11
C PRO A 32 -3.29 -1.69 0.14
N ILE A 33 -4.33 -1.28 -0.59
CA ILE A 33 -4.28 -0.27 -1.64
C ILE A 33 -5.19 0.87 -1.25
N SER A 34 -4.60 1.96 -0.76
CA SER A 34 -5.34 3.22 -0.56
C SER A 34 -5.58 3.88 -1.92
N VAL A 35 -6.77 3.65 -2.47
CA VAL A 35 -7.16 4.14 -3.81
C VAL A 35 -7.01 5.67 -3.87
N GLY A 36 -6.44 6.16 -4.97
CA GLY A 36 -6.15 7.58 -5.18
C GLY A 36 -4.72 8.02 -4.78
N GLN A 37 -3.95 7.18 -4.08
CA GLN A 37 -2.54 7.49 -3.83
C GLN A 37 -1.63 7.12 -5.00
N ALA A 38 -0.82 8.07 -5.46
CA ALA A 38 0.10 7.89 -6.60
C ALA A 38 1.17 6.79 -6.41
N ILE A 39 1.38 6.27 -5.19
CA ILE A 39 2.27 5.13 -4.94
C ILE A 39 1.67 3.80 -5.43
N HIS A 40 0.36 3.72 -5.57
CA HIS A 40 -0.39 2.56 -6.06
C HIS A 40 -0.80 2.71 -7.53
N GLU A 41 -0.12 3.57 -8.28
CA GLU A 41 -0.41 3.81 -9.69
C GLU A 41 0.87 3.66 -10.54
N SER A 42 0.66 3.30 -11.81
CA SER A 42 1.66 3.42 -12.88
C SER A 42 3.03 2.77 -12.55
N GLU A 43 4.15 3.44 -12.86
CA GLU A 43 5.51 2.91 -12.71
C GLU A 43 5.85 2.51 -11.27
N LYS A 44 5.28 3.17 -10.26
CA LYS A 44 5.52 2.82 -8.85
C LYS A 44 4.83 1.51 -8.52
N PHE A 45 3.56 1.36 -8.86
CA PHE A 45 2.83 0.12 -8.62
C PHE A 45 3.46 -1.05 -9.38
N ALA A 46 3.80 -0.88 -10.66
CA ALA A 46 4.52 -1.90 -11.42
C ALA A 46 5.87 -2.29 -10.78
N ALA A 47 6.61 -1.33 -10.23
CA ALA A 47 7.84 -1.61 -9.51
C ALA A 47 7.61 -2.39 -8.20
N VAL A 48 6.49 -2.15 -7.49
CA VAL A 48 6.08 -2.94 -6.32
C VAL A 48 5.73 -4.36 -6.74
N ILE A 49 4.87 -4.54 -7.76
CA ILE A 49 4.48 -5.86 -8.26
C ILE A 49 5.71 -6.70 -8.62
N LYS A 50 6.67 -6.12 -9.34
CA LYS A 50 7.92 -6.79 -9.69
C LYS A 50 8.73 -7.22 -8.46
N LEU A 51 8.81 -6.38 -7.43
CA LEU A 51 9.52 -6.71 -6.19
C LEU A 51 8.80 -7.83 -5.42
N ILE A 52 7.47 -7.74 -5.29
CA ILE A 52 6.64 -8.74 -4.61
C ILE A 52 6.79 -10.10 -5.29
N ASN A 53 6.64 -10.14 -6.62
CA ASN A 53 6.75 -11.36 -7.41
C ASN A 53 8.09 -12.08 -7.22
N ALA A 54 9.17 -11.32 -7.05
CA ALA A 54 10.51 -11.87 -6.88
C ALA A 54 10.83 -12.30 -5.44
N SER A 55 10.01 -11.91 -4.45
CA SER A 55 10.39 -11.98 -3.03
C SER A 55 9.43 -12.76 -2.14
N PHE A 56 8.15 -12.86 -2.49
CA PHE A 56 7.12 -13.48 -1.65
C PHE A 56 6.60 -14.80 -2.23
N LYS A 57 6.07 -15.67 -1.36
CA LYS A 57 5.46 -16.95 -1.77
C LYS A 57 4.10 -16.76 -2.43
N GLN A 58 3.28 -15.88 -1.88
CA GLN A 58 1.93 -15.55 -2.35
C GLN A 58 1.54 -14.14 -1.90
N CYS A 59 0.63 -13.50 -2.61
CA CYS A 59 0.19 -12.14 -2.32
C CYS A 59 -1.33 -11.99 -2.40
N THR A 60 -1.96 -11.33 -1.42
CA THR A 60 -3.31 -10.80 -1.59
C THR A 60 -3.23 -9.29 -1.77
N ILE A 61 -3.85 -8.78 -2.82
CA ILE A 61 -4.05 -7.34 -3.03
C ILE A 61 -5.42 -6.98 -2.47
N LEU A 62 -5.48 -6.06 -1.51
CA LEU A 62 -6.73 -5.57 -0.97
C LEU A 62 -6.97 -4.14 -1.47
N VAL A 63 -8.08 -3.92 -2.18
CA VAL A 63 -8.47 -2.60 -2.65
C VAL A 63 -9.26 -1.90 -1.56
N ASP A 64 -8.67 -0.88 -0.91
CA ASP A 64 -9.29 -0.11 0.17
C ASP A 64 -10.18 1.00 -0.41
N ASP A 65 -11.22 0.56 -1.13
CA ASP A 65 -12.13 1.41 -1.90
C ASP A 65 -13.29 1.96 -1.07
N SER A 66 -14.23 1.12 -0.64
CA SER A 66 -15.49 1.59 -0.05
C SER A 66 -15.29 2.34 1.27
N VAL A 67 -14.18 2.13 1.99
CA VAL A 67 -13.75 2.93 3.14
C VAL A 67 -13.57 4.42 2.81
N GLN A 68 -13.21 4.74 1.56
CA GLN A 68 -13.05 6.12 1.11
C GLN A 68 -14.39 6.88 1.07
N ARG A 69 -15.55 6.21 1.19
CA ARG A 69 -16.85 6.90 1.30
C ARG A 69 -16.87 7.94 2.42
N HIS A 70 -16.17 7.63 3.52
CA HIS A 70 -16.00 8.54 4.65
C HIS A 70 -15.18 9.78 4.26
N THR A 71 -14.02 9.59 3.64
CA THR A 71 -13.10 10.69 3.29
C THR A 71 -13.60 11.52 2.10
N ILE A 72 -14.26 10.90 1.12
CA ILE A 72 -14.97 11.60 0.03
C ILE A 72 -16.07 12.49 0.64
N GLY A 73 -16.78 11.97 1.64
CA GLY A 73 -17.85 12.67 2.35
C GLY A 73 -17.42 13.93 3.11
N ILE A 74 -16.11 14.16 3.30
CA ILE A 74 -15.60 15.35 3.99
C ILE A 74 -15.98 16.62 3.23
N MET A 75 -15.74 16.63 1.91
CA MET A 75 -16.07 17.78 1.05
C MET A 75 -17.30 17.54 0.19
N ASN A 76 -17.60 16.28 -0.14
CA ASN A 76 -18.82 15.93 -0.85
C ASN A 76 -19.97 15.71 0.14
N HIS A 77 -21.03 16.50 0.00
CA HIS A 77 -22.21 16.47 0.88
C HIS A 77 -23.37 15.65 0.31
N SER A 78 -23.11 14.82 -0.71
CA SER A 78 -24.00 13.76 -1.17
C SER A 78 -24.46 12.83 -0.03
N ASP A 79 -25.56 12.11 -0.26
CA ASP A 79 -26.06 11.14 0.70
C ASP A 79 -25.12 9.91 0.82
N PRO A 80 -25.26 9.10 1.90
CA PRO A 80 -24.34 8.00 2.17
C PRO A 80 -24.26 6.93 1.07
N GLU A 81 -25.35 6.66 0.36
CA GLU A 81 -25.37 5.66 -0.71
C GLU A 81 -24.60 6.17 -1.92
N GLU A 82 -24.82 7.44 -2.31
CA GLU A 82 -24.02 8.08 -3.37
C GLU A 82 -22.51 8.08 -3.05
N LEU A 83 -22.13 8.38 -1.81
CA LEU A 83 -20.73 8.36 -1.38
C LEU A 83 -20.12 6.96 -1.44
N TYR A 84 -20.88 5.93 -1.05
CA TYR A 84 -20.48 4.53 -1.17
C TYR A 84 -20.28 4.15 -2.64
N GLN A 85 -21.24 4.47 -3.53
CA GLN A 85 -21.14 4.17 -4.96
C GLN A 85 -19.93 4.86 -5.61
N LEU A 86 -19.64 6.11 -5.22
CA LEU A 86 -18.44 6.82 -5.67
C LEU A 86 -17.15 6.10 -5.23
N ALA A 87 -17.09 5.66 -3.97
CA ALA A 87 -15.93 4.96 -3.42
C ALA A 87 -15.69 3.60 -4.13
N VAL A 88 -16.74 2.81 -4.33
CA VAL A 88 -16.68 1.53 -5.07
C VAL A 88 -16.24 1.76 -6.51
N LYS A 89 -16.77 2.79 -7.18
CA LYS A 89 -16.39 3.15 -8.55
C LYS A 89 -14.90 3.50 -8.65
N GLU A 90 -14.34 4.21 -7.67
CA GLU A 90 -12.89 4.49 -7.65
C GLU A 90 -12.05 3.21 -7.55
N GLY A 91 -12.52 2.22 -6.77
CA GLY A 91 -11.94 0.87 -6.75
C GLY A 91 -12.00 0.16 -8.11
N ASP A 92 -13.15 0.21 -8.78
CA ASP A 92 -13.33 -0.37 -10.12
C ASP A 92 -12.38 0.25 -11.15
N ASP A 93 -12.27 1.58 -11.13
CA ASP A 93 -11.40 2.28 -12.05
C ASP A 93 -9.91 2.06 -11.72
N TRP A 94 -9.55 1.90 -10.44
CA TRP A 94 -8.21 1.49 -10.04
C TRP A 94 -7.85 0.10 -10.59
N LEU A 95 -8.76 -0.87 -10.47
CA LEU A 95 -8.56 -2.21 -11.01
C LEU A 95 -8.33 -2.18 -12.52
N LYS A 96 -9.13 -1.41 -13.28
CA LYS A 96 -8.95 -1.25 -14.74
C LYS A 96 -7.61 -0.63 -15.08
N ARG A 97 -7.20 0.42 -14.36
CA ARG A 97 -5.92 1.13 -14.63
C ARG A 97 -4.70 0.25 -14.36
N ASN A 98 -4.77 -0.60 -13.34
CA ASN A 98 -3.63 -1.38 -12.85
C ASN A 98 -3.68 -2.86 -13.23
N GLU A 99 -4.69 -3.30 -13.98
CA GLU A 99 -4.88 -4.68 -14.44
C GLU A 99 -3.65 -5.28 -15.09
N ARG A 100 -3.08 -4.53 -16.02
CA ARG A 100 -1.85 -4.96 -16.70
C ARG A 100 -0.72 -5.23 -15.72
N ALA A 101 -0.57 -4.44 -14.66
CA ALA A 101 0.55 -4.56 -13.74
C ALA A 101 0.38 -5.78 -12.82
N TYR A 102 -0.77 -5.95 -12.14
CA TYR A 102 -0.92 -7.08 -11.23
C TYR A 102 -1.05 -8.43 -11.96
N ASN A 103 -1.50 -8.45 -13.21
CA ASN A 103 -1.49 -9.67 -14.03
C ASN A 103 -0.07 -10.12 -14.46
N GLU A 104 0.98 -9.35 -14.16
CA GLU A 104 2.37 -9.80 -14.31
C GLU A 104 2.85 -10.67 -13.12
N LEU A 105 2.06 -10.81 -12.05
CA LEU A 105 2.37 -11.73 -10.95
C LEU A 105 2.36 -13.19 -11.45
N THR A 106 3.46 -13.89 -11.18
CA THR A 106 3.62 -15.32 -11.45
C THR A 106 3.45 -16.17 -10.19
N ILE A 107 3.57 -15.56 -9.01
CA ILE A 107 3.23 -16.20 -7.73
C ILE A 107 1.70 -16.30 -7.57
N PRO A 108 1.17 -17.24 -6.78
CA PRO A 108 -0.25 -17.26 -6.44
C PRO A 108 -0.68 -15.92 -5.85
N PHE A 109 -1.76 -15.35 -6.39
CA PHE A 109 -2.33 -14.12 -5.86
C PHE A 109 -3.85 -14.10 -5.86
N GLU A 110 -4.41 -13.27 -4.98
CA GLU A 110 -5.84 -12.99 -4.84
C GLU A 110 -6.06 -11.48 -4.86
N ILE A 111 -7.17 -11.03 -5.42
CA ILE A 111 -7.63 -9.64 -5.31
C ILE A 111 -8.89 -9.65 -4.46
N MET A 112 -8.86 -8.91 -3.35
CA MET A 112 -10.01 -8.68 -2.47
C MET A 112 -10.41 -7.21 -2.51
N ARG A 113 -11.66 -6.92 -2.18
CA ARG A 113 -12.22 -5.57 -2.02
C ARG A 113 -12.47 -5.28 -0.54
N TRP A 114 -12.60 -4.00 -0.18
CA TRP A 114 -12.83 -3.61 1.20
C TRP A 114 -14.11 -4.24 1.80
N ASP A 115 -15.16 -4.32 0.98
CA ASP A 115 -16.45 -4.90 1.37
C ASP A 115 -16.38 -6.39 1.71
N ASP A 116 -15.39 -7.13 1.20
CA ASP A 116 -15.18 -8.53 1.58
C ASP A 116 -14.84 -8.66 3.08
N TRP A 117 -14.20 -7.64 3.65
CA TRP A 117 -13.83 -7.58 5.06
C TRP A 117 -14.87 -6.84 5.90
N TYR A 118 -15.38 -5.71 5.41
CA TYR A 118 -16.38 -4.92 6.12
C TYR A 118 -17.67 -5.72 6.37
N ASN A 119 -18.07 -6.56 5.41
CA ASN A 119 -19.25 -7.41 5.53
C ASN A 119 -18.98 -8.76 6.24
N SER A 120 -17.77 -8.96 6.79
CA SER A 120 -17.47 -10.14 7.60
C SER A 120 -18.38 -10.22 8.82
N GLN A 121 -18.80 -11.44 9.18
CA GLN A 121 -19.62 -11.67 10.38
C GLN A 121 -18.92 -11.20 11.66
N ASN A 122 -17.58 -11.19 11.67
CA ASN A 122 -16.77 -10.78 12.82
C ASN A 122 -16.48 -9.27 12.85
N TYR A 123 -16.82 -8.52 11.80
CA TYR A 123 -16.51 -7.09 11.71
C TYR A 123 -17.04 -6.31 12.91
N ILE A 124 -18.30 -6.54 13.29
CA ILE A 124 -18.94 -5.81 14.40
C ILE A 124 -18.20 -6.04 15.73
N GLU A 125 -17.73 -7.25 16.00
CA GLU A 125 -16.95 -7.54 17.21
C GLU A 125 -15.63 -6.77 17.22
N HIS A 126 -14.89 -6.80 16.11
CA HIS A 126 -13.63 -6.07 15.98
C HIS A 126 -13.83 -4.55 16.04
N HIS A 127 -14.94 -4.05 15.48
CA HIS A 127 -15.31 -2.65 15.54
C HIS A 127 -15.56 -2.17 16.97
N LEU A 128 -16.34 -2.94 17.75
CA LEU A 128 -16.55 -2.65 19.18
C LEU A 128 -15.24 -2.73 19.98
N ARG A 129 -14.35 -3.66 19.63
CA ARG A 129 -13.04 -3.79 20.27
C ARG A 129 -12.15 -2.57 20.02
N VAL A 130 -12.08 -2.10 18.78
CA VAL A 130 -11.30 -0.89 18.41
C VAL A 130 -11.89 0.35 19.08
N GLN A 131 -13.21 0.52 19.08
CA GLN A 131 -13.85 1.63 19.78
C GLN A 131 -13.57 1.60 21.29
N LYS A 132 -13.62 0.42 21.91
CA LYS A 132 -13.28 0.28 23.33
C LYS A 132 -11.83 0.70 23.59
N GLU A 133 -10.90 0.29 22.74
CA GLU A 133 -9.49 0.67 22.86
C GLU A 133 -9.32 2.19 22.69
N TYR A 134 -9.99 2.80 21.71
CA TYR A 134 -10.03 4.25 21.52
C TYR A 134 -10.54 5.00 22.75
N ASN A 135 -11.58 4.49 23.41
CA ASN A 135 -12.17 5.15 24.57
C ASN A 135 -11.38 4.94 25.88
N SER A 136 -10.59 3.87 25.98
CA SER A 136 -9.97 3.46 27.26
C SER A 136 -8.45 3.53 27.30
N ASN A 137 -7.77 3.51 26.14
CA ASN A 137 -6.32 3.60 26.06
C ASN A 137 -5.90 4.97 25.49
N ALA A 138 -5.38 5.83 26.37
CA ALA A 138 -4.95 7.18 26.01
C ALA A 138 -3.87 7.21 24.92
N SER A 139 -2.96 6.23 24.89
CA SER A 139 -1.92 6.16 23.85
C SER A 139 -2.51 5.82 22.48
N PHE A 140 -3.47 4.89 22.43
CA PHE A 140 -4.18 4.53 21.21
C PHE A 140 -5.05 5.69 20.69
N HIS A 141 -5.82 6.32 21.59
CA HIS A 141 -6.59 7.53 21.32
C HIS A 141 -5.74 8.64 20.69
N ASN A 142 -4.60 8.95 21.31
CA ASN A 142 -3.70 9.99 20.82
C ASN A 142 -3.07 9.63 19.47
N ALA A 143 -2.79 8.36 19.22
CA ALA A 143 -2.27 7.91 17.93
C ALA A 143 -3.31 8.09 16.80
N ILE A 144 -4.58 7.79 17.06
CA ILE A 144 -5.68 8.02 16.12
C ILE A 144 -5.83 9.52 15.84
N ASN A 145 -5.95 10.36 16.88
CA ASN A 145 -6.13 11.81 16.68
C ASN A 145 -4.94 12.45 15.95
N ALA A 146 -3.71 12.04 16.29
CA ALA A 146 -2.53 12.52 15.57
C ALA A 146 -2.51 12.06 14.10
N ASN A 147 -3.14 10.93 13.77
CA ASN A 147 -3.32 10.50 12.39
C ASN A 147 -4.39 11.34 11.66
N ILE A 148 -5.48 11.69 12.35
CA ILE A 148 -6.54 12.57 11.82
C ILE A 148 -5.91 13.92 11.45
N ASP A 149 -5.16 14.53 12.38
CA ASP A 149 -4.50 15.81 12.15
C ASP A 149 -3.58 15.79 10.92
N GLU A 150 -2.74 14.76 10.80
CA GLU A 150 -1.83 14.61 9.66
C GLU A 150 -2.56 14.40 8.34
N PHE A 151 -3.62 13.58 8.34
CA PHE A 151 -4.40 13.31 7.15
C PHE A 151 -5.15 14.57 6.70
N LEU A 152 -5.92 15.18 7.60
CA LEU A 152 -6.75 16.34 7.30
C LEU A 152 -5.90 17.55 6.89
N THR A 153 -4.75 17.78 7.53
CA THR A 153 -3.83 18.85 7.13
C THR A 153 -3.41 18.71 5.66
N ARG A 154 -3.09 17.49 5.20
CA ARG A 154 -2.73 17.26 3.80
C ARG A 154 -3.94 17.30 2.88
N TYR A 155 -5.01 16.60 3.24
CA TYR A 155 -6.21 16.43 2.41
C TYR A 155 -6.93 17.76 2.15
N LEU A 156 -6.98 18.62 3.17
CA LEU A 156 -7.70 19.89 3.15
C LEU A 156 -6.84 21.06 2.68
N SER A 157 -5.53 20.89 2.51
CA SER A 157 -4.59 21.95 2.08
C SER A 157 -4.93 22.62 0.73
N ARG A 158 -5.80 21.99 -0.06
CA ARG A 158 -6.27 22.46 -1.37
C ARG A 158 -7.58 23.24 -1.34
N PHE A 159 -8.24 23.33 -0.18
CA PHE A 159 -9.50 24.04 0.00
C PHE A 159 -9.31 25.30 0.85
N SER A 160 -10.21 26.27 0.70
CA SER A 160 -10.22 27.42 1.60
C SER A 160 -10.72 27.01 2.98
N ALA A 161 -10.10 27.51 4.05
CA ALA A 161 -10.53 27.21 5.42
C ALA A 161 -12.01 27.61 5.69
N ALA A 162 -12.53 28.60 4.96
CA ALA A 162 -13.93 29.01 5.07
C ALA A 162 -14.93 28.01 4.46
N GLU A 163 -14.47 27.09 3.63
CA GLU A 163 -15.30 26.08 2.95
C GLU A 163 -15.33 24.74 3.70
N VAL A 164 -14.51 24.60 4.76
CA VAL A 164 -14.30 23.36 5.48
C VAL A 164 -15.16 23.34 6.74
N ASP A 165 -16.07 22.37 6.83
CA ASP A 165 -16.67 21.97 8.10
C ASP A 165 -15.67 21.08 8.87
N HIS A 166 -14.99 21.68 9.84
CA HIS A 166 -13.96 20.99 10.62
C HIS A 166 -14.52 19.89 11.53
N GLU A 167 -15.75 20.03 12.02
CA GLU A 167 -16.38 19.01 12.87
C GLU A 167 -16.74 17.78 12.03
N ARG A 168 -17.35 18.01 10.87
CA ARG A 168 -17.62 16.94 9.88
C ARG A 168 -16.33 16.27 9.43
N ALA A 169 -15.30 17.04 9.11
CA ALA A 169 -14.01 16.50 8.67
C ALA A 169 -13.37 15.60 9.73
N PHE A 170 -13.41 16.01 11.00
CA PHE A 170 -12.92 15.20 12.11
C PHE A 170 -13.72 13.91 12.27
N ASN A 171 -15.05 14.00 12.33
CA ASN A 171 -15.92 12.83 12.58
C ASN A 171 -15.81 11.79 11.45
N LEU A 172 -15.86 12.21 10.19
CA LEU A 172 -15.72 11.28 9.06
C LEU A 172 -14.30 10.69 8.97
N CYS A 173 -13.26 11.46 9.31
CA CYS A 173 -11.91 10.91 9.38
C CYS A 173 -11.74 9.92 10.54
N LEU A 174 -12.42 10.14 11.67
CA LEU A 174 -12.47 9.19 12.78
C LEU A 174 -13.19 7.91 12.35
N ASP A 175 -14.36 8.01 11.71
CA ASP A 175 -15.11 6.86 11.19
C ASP A 175 -14.26 6.02 10.23
N TYR A 176 -13.55 6.69 9.30
CA TYR A 176 -12.56 6.07 8.41
C TYR A 176 -11.52 5.26 9.19
N LEU A 177 -10.86 5.87 10.19
CA LEU A 177 -9.75 5.23 10.90
C LEU A 177 -10.23 4.10 11.81
N ILE A 178 -11.39 4.26 12.45
CA ILE A 178 -11.98 3.19 13.27
C ILE A 178 -12.31 1.99 12.37
N GLU A 179 -12.94 2.20 11.21
CA GLU A 179 -13.22 1.13 10.25
C GLU A 179 -11.92 0.48 9.74
N GLU A 180 -10.91 1.27 9.35
CA GLU A 180 -9.62 0.78 8.87
C GLU A 180 -8.92 -0.11 9.92
N CYS A 181 -8.88 0.33 11.17
CA CYS A 181 -8.29 -0.43 12.27
C CYS A 181 -9.11 -1.69 12.63
N SER A 182 -10.43 -1.64 12.45
CA SER A 182 -11.33 -2.78 12.70
C SER A 182 -11.10 -3.88 11.67
N VAL A 183 -11.06 -3.51 10.39
CA VAL A 183 -10.74 -4.41 9.28
C VAL A 183 -9.31 -4.94 9.41
N MET A 184 -8.34 -4.12 9.82
CA MET A 184 -6.97 -4.56 10.06
C MET A 184 -6.88 -5.71 11.07
N CYS A 185 -7.74 -5.71 12.11
CA CYS A 185 -7.76 -6.79 13.08
C CYS A 185 -8.27 -8.12 12.48
N LEU A 186 -9.21 -8.06 11.53
CA LEU A 186 -9.76 -9.23 10.83
C LEU A 186 -8.71 -9.92 9.94
N TRP A 187 -7.72 -9.19 9.42
CA TRP A 187 -6.71 -9.78 8.53
C TRP A 187 -5.94 -10.95 9.15
N THR A 188 -5.94 -11.07 10.48
CA THR A 188 -5.37 -12.23 11.20
C THR A 188 -6.08 -13.55 10.88
N GLU A 189 -7.34 -13.53 10.45
CA GLU A 189 -8.12 -14.71 10.06
C GLU A 189 -7.55 -15.43 8.83
N LYS A 190 -6.90 -14.68 7.93
CA LYS A 190 -6.20 -15.23 6.74
C LYS A 190 -4.74 -15.55 7.01
N ALA A 191 -4.25 -15.32 8.24
CA ALA A 191 -2.89 -15.63 8.67
C ALA A 191 -1.79 -15.02 7.77
N TYR A 192 -2.00 -13.79 7.27
CA TYR A 192 -0.98 -13.10 6.48
C TYR A 192 0.28 -12.85 7.31
N ASP A 193 1.44 -13.28 6.82
CA ASP A 193 2.71 -13.14 7.55
C ASP A 193 3.19 -11.67 7.59
N PHE A 194 3.02 -10.96 6.46
CA PHE A 194 3.49 -9.60 6.26
C PHE A 194 2.41 -8.69 5.67
N GLU A 195 2.41 -7.42 6.07
CA GLU A 195 1.64 -6.36 5.44
C GLU A 195 2.61 -5.43 4.71
N VAL A 196 2.46 -5.29 3.40
CA VAL A 196 3.32 -4.45 2.56
C VAL A 196 2.57 -3.17 2.20
N TYR A 197 3.00 -2.05 2.79
CA TYR A 197 2.51 -0.72 2.43
C TYR A 197 3.68 0.20 2.10
N PRO A 198 3.80 0.76 0.87
CA PRO A 198 5.04 1.40 0.42
C PRO A 198 5.55 2.53 1.32
N SER A 199 4.66 3.39 1.84
CA SER A 199 5.05 4.50 2.71
C SER A 199 5.36 4.07 4.17
N GLY A 200 4.96 2.85 4.54
CA GLY A 200 4.83 2.39 5.93
C GLY A 200 3.42 2.64 6.48
N ARG A 201 3.11 2.02 7.61
CA ARG A 201 1.83 2.16 8.30
C ARG A 201 1.59 3.60 8.74
N ASN A 202 0.32 4.00 8.69
CA ASN A 202 -0.14 5.21 9.36
C ASN A 202 -0.10 5.00 10.90
N LYS A 203 -0.27 6.08 11.67
CA LYS A 203 -0.18 6.04 13.14
C LYS A 203 -1.27 5.17 13.76
N ALA A 204 -2.48 5.21 13.24
CA ALA A 204 -3.62 4.45 13.75
C ALA A 204 -3.42 2.93 13.57
N MET A 205 -3.05 2.49 12.37
CA MET A 205 -2.73 1.08 12.09
C MET A 205 -1.50 0.60 12.85
N ALA A 206 -0.46 1.44 13.01
CA ALA A 206 0.70 1.10 13.82
C ALA A 206 0.32 0.87 15.29
N ALA A 207 -0.52 1.73 15.86
CA ALA A 207 -1.04 1.56 17.21
C ALA A 207 -1.96 0.32 17.31
N THR A 208 -2.80 0.07 16.30
CA THR A 208 -3.67 -1.11 16.24
C THR A 208 -2.85 -2.39 16.25
N TYR A 209 -1.77 -2.43 15.48
CA TYR A 209 -0.86 -3.55 15.51
C TYR A 209 -0.26 -3.76 16.91
N GLU A 210 0.26 -2.72 17.54
CA GLU A 210 0.94 -2.83 18.83
C GLU A 210 0.00 -3.27 19.96
N TYR A 211 -1.21 -2.72 20.04
CA TYR A 211 -2.12 -2.94 21.17
C TYR A 211 -3.11 -4.09 20.94
N LEU A 212 -3.52 -4.35 19.69
CA LEU A 212 -4.63 -5.26 19.40
C LEU A 212 -4.24 -6.53 18.66
N ILE A 213 -3.15 -6.52 17.88
CA ILE A 213 -2.76 -7.65 17.02
C ILE A 213 -1.52 -8.36 17.56
N LYS A 214 -0.38 -7.66 17.62
CA LYS A 214 0.94 -8.20 17.99
C LYS A 214 0.96 -8.96 19.32
N PRO A 215 0.22 -8.57 20.39
CA PRO A 215 0.21 -9.34 21.63
C PRO A 215 -0.33 -10.77 21.49
N TYR A 216 -1.15 -11.01 20.46
CA TYR A 216 -1.81 -12.30 20.22
C TYR A 216 -1.24 -13.02 18.99
N TYR A 217 -0.83 -12.26 17.96
CA TYR A 217 -0.37 -12.78 16.67
C TYR A 217 0.92 -12.10 16.21
N PRO A 218 2.04 -12.21 16.96
CA PRO A 218 3.28 -11.46 16.68
C PRO A 218 3.96 -11.85 15.35
N ASN A 219 3.60 -12.99 14.78
CA ASN A 219 4.15 -13.49 13.52
C ASN A 219 3.31 -13.11 12.28
N TYR A 220 2.11 -12.55 12.49
CA TYR A 220 1.22 -12.10 11.43
C TYR A 220 1.29 -10.59 11.26
N LEU A 221 1.00 -10.13 10.04
CA LEU A 221 0.94 -8.71 9.67
C LEU A 221 2.20 -7.97 10.10
N ARG A 222 3.37 -8.55 9.90
CA ARG A 222 4.63 -7.82 10.17
C ARG A 222 4.81 -6.72 9.10
N PRO A 223 5.09 -5.48 9.50
CA PRO A 223 5.08 -4.35 8.58
C PRO A 223 6.29 -4.37 7.62
N VAL A 224 6.03 -4.11 6.35
CA VAL A 224 7.05 -3.99 5.30
C VAL A 224 6.83 -2.67 4.56
N ALA A 225 7.79 -1.77 4.67
CA ALA A 225 7.81 -0.51 3.93
C ALA A 225 8.76 -0.59 2.75
N LEU A 226 8.54 0.26 1.73
CA LEU A 226 9.33 0.25 0.50
C LEU A 226 10.05 1.59 0.29
N ARG A 227 11.04 1.57 -0.60
CA ARG A 227 11.73 2.74 -1.12
C ARG A 227 11.74 2.66 -2.64
N PHE A 228 11.48 3.79 -3.30
CA PHE A 228 11.55 3.91 -4.76
C PHE A 228 12.80 4.67 -5.19
N LYS A 229 13.45 4.22 -6.26
CA LYS A 229 14.56 4.92 -6.89
C LYS A 229 14.44 4.85 -8.42
N LYS A 230 14.68 5.98 -9.09
CA LYS A 230 14.78 6.08 -10.55
C LYS A 230 16.19 5.72 -11.01
N TYR A 231 16.28 4.95 -12.08
CA TYR A 231 17.53 4.54 -12.73
C TYR A 231 17.47 4.90 -14.22
N PRO A 232 18.59 5.31 -14.84
CA PRO A 232 18.63 5.48 -16.29
C PRO A 232 18.36 4.13 -16.99
N VAL A 233 17.58 4.15 -18.08
CA VAL A 233 17.48 3.00 -18.99
C VAL A 233 18.85 2.80 -19.62
N LYS A 234 19.48 1.63 -19.41
CA LYS A 234 20.67 1.26 -20.19
C LYS A 234 20.24 0.99 -21.62
N THR A 235 20.70 1.82 -22.55
CA THR A 235 20.47 1.63 -23.99
C THR A 235 21.19 0.35 -24.44
N PRO A 236 20.59 -0.50 -25.31
CA PRO A 236 21.24 -1.72 -25.81
C PRO A 236 22.63 -1.52 -26.43
N VAL A 237 22.95 -0.29 -26.86
CA VAL A 237 24.22 0.10 -27.47
C VAL A 237 25.42 -0.04 -26.52
N GLU A 238 25.23 0.04 -25.19
CA GLU A 238 26.34 -0.14 -24.24
C GLU A 238 26.78 -1.60 -24.13
N ASN A 239 25.89 -2.56 -24.37
CA ASN A 239 26.24 -3.99 -24.40
C ASN A 239 26.97 -4.38 -25.69
N LEU A 240 26.73 -3.67 -26.80
CA LEU A 240 27.45 -3.90 -28.06
C LEU A 240 28.89 -3.37 -28.05
N LYS A 241 29.17 -2.31 -27.30
CA LYS A 241 30.55 -1.79 -27.15
C LYS A 241 31.43 -2.73 -26.34
N LEU A 242 30.90 -3.34 -25.28
CA LEU A 242 31.61 -4.36 -24.50
C LEU A 242 31.91 -5.62 -25.32
N VAL A 243 31.03 -6.02 -26.24
CA VAL A 243 31.30 -7.15 -27.14
C VAL A 243 32.33 -6.79 -28.21
N HIS A 244 32.32 -5.56 -28.73
CA HIS A 244 33.33 -5.14 -29.71
C HIS A 244 34.73 -4.91 -29.11
N GLU A 245 34.84 -4.40 -27.88
CA GLU A 245 36.14 -4.24 -27.21
C GLU A 245 36.78 -5.61 -26.89
N VAL A 246 35.99 -6.57 -26.39
CA VAL A 246 36.49 -7.92 -26.08
C VAL A 246 36.89 -8.70 -27.35
N VAL A 247 36.16 -8.53 -28.46
CA VAL A 247 36.54 -9.15 -29.75
C VAL A 247 37.82 -8.51 -30.32
N SER A 248 37.99 -7.19 -30.20
CA SER A 248 39.18 -6.50 -30.70
C SER A 248 40.48 -6.81 -29.95
N GLU A 249 40.41 -7.12 -28.64
CA GLU A 249 41.59 -7.56 -27.89
C GLU A 249 41.96 -9.01 -28.22
N SER A 250 40.99 -9.87 -28.54
CA SER A 250 41.23 -11.28 -28.86
C SER A 250 41.82 -11.54 -30.25
N GLU A 251 41.64 -10.63 -31.21
CA GLU A 251 42.21 -10.75 -32.57
C GLU A 251 43.66 -10.25 -32.67
N SER A 252 44.20 -9.59 -31.63
CA SER A 252 45.56 -9.05 -31.64
C SER A 252 46.66 -10.03 -31.20
N VAL A 253 46.30 -11.24 -30.75
CA VAL A 253 47.25 -12.22 -30.15
C VAL A 253 47.59 -13.40 -31.07
N ILE A 254 46.98 -13.51 -32.26
CA ILE A 254 47.24 -14.61 -33.20
C ILE A 254 47.75 -14.06 -34.53
N GLY A 255 49.06 -13.78 -34.63
CA GLY A 255 49.61 -13.36 -35.92
C GLY A 255 51.05 -12.87 -35.97
N SER A 256 52.02 -13.65 -35.49
CA SER A 256 53.40 -13.56 -35.99
C SER A 256 54.18 -14.84 -35.66
N PHE A 257 54.19 -15.78 -36.60
CA PHE A 257 55.25 -16.77 -36.82
C PHE A 257 56.02 -16.38 -38.08
#